data_AF-A0A818CSX2-F1
#
_entry.id   AF-A0A818CSX2-F1
#
_cell.length_a   1.000
_cell.length_b   1.000
_cell.length_c   1.000
_cell.angle_alpha   90.00
_cell.angle_beta   90.00
_cell.angle_gamma   90.00
#
_symmetry.space_group_name_H-M   'P 1'
#
loop_
_entity.id
_entity.type
_entity.pdbx_description
1 polymer ?
#
loop_
_entity_poly.entity_id
_entity_poly.type
_entity_poly.pdbx_seq_one_letter_code
_entity_poly.pdbx_strand_id
1 'polypeptide(L)'
;MVVYLSPSITYCAHYRYSKPWKNSQKPGKYYQMIFQCRVNPEVLTADKIKSQTLRCPKYIRIDEHFANDEIEWIIDSGDNENFITDNIICYGIMIRVCDRDPYELPESEWWQHTPYPRDYQ
;
A
#
# COMPACT_ATOMS: atom_id res chain seq x y z
N MET A 1 9.27 7.08 14.46
CA MET A 1 8.10 6.41 13.82
C MET A 1 8.48 6.06 12.37
N VAL A 2 7.91 5.00 11.77
CA VAL A 2 8.25 4.61 10.39
C VAL A 2 7.03 4.79 9.50
N VAL A 3 7.20 5.44 8.35
CA VAL A 3 6.18 5.60 7.32
C VAL A 3 6.49 4.68 6.16
N TYR A 4 5.51 3.85 5.79
CA TYR A 4 5.59 2.95 4.63
C TYR A 4 4.87 3.58 3.46
N LEU A 5 5.58 3.72 2.35
CA LEU A 5 5.10 4.28 1.11
C LEU A 5 5.37 3.30 -0.04
N SER A 6 4.70 3.51 -1.16
CA SER A 6 4.91 2.71 -2.35
C SER A 6 4.58 3.54 -3.59
N PRO A 7 5.33 3.36 -4.68
CA PRO A 7 4.97 3.92 -5.97
C PRO A 7 3.86 3.11 -6.67
N SER A 8 3.53 1.90 -6.17
CA SER A 8 2.50 1.03 -6.75
C SER A 8 1.15 1.22 -6.07
N ILE A 9 0.16 1.62 -6.87
CA ILE A 9 -1.23 1.68 -6.41
C ILE A 9 -1.79 0.27 -6.13
N THR A 10 -1.38 -0.72 -6.91
CA THR A 10 -1.78 -2.13 -6.76
C THR A 10 -1.30 -2.69 -5.42
N TYR A 11 -0.07 -2.35 -5.03
CA TYR A 11 0.48 -2.72 -3.73
C TYR A 11 -0.24 -2.00 -2.59
N CYS A 12 -0.41 -0.69 -2.70
CA CYS A 12 -1.14 0.12 -1.72
C CYS A 12 -2.61 -0.32 -1.54
N ALA A 13 -3.22 -0.92 -2.56
CA ALA A 13 -4.58 -1.45 -2.48
C ALA A 13 -4.68 -2.75 -1.67
N HIS A 14 -3.56 -3.40 -1.31
CA HIS A 14 -3.59 -4.61 -0.50
C HIS A 14 -4.35 -4.38 0.82
N TYR A 15 -5.12 -5.38 1.27
CA TYR A 15 -5.97 -5.30 2.47
C TYR A 15 -5.24 -4.79 3.72
N ARG A 16 -3.94 -5.10 3.84
CA ARG A 16 -3.06 -4.64 4.93
C ARG A 16 -2.91 -3.11 5.00
N TYR A 17 -2.91 -2.43 3.86
CA TYR A 17 -2.67 -0.99 3.76
C TYR A 17 -3.94 -0.19 3.50
N SER A 18 -4.90 -0.78 2.79
CA SER A 18 -6.19 -0.17 2.50
C SER A 18 -7.32 -1.19 2.68
N LYS A 19 -7.81 -1.31 3.92
CA LYS A 19 -8.92 -2.20 4.26
C LYS A 19 -10.19 -1.84 3.48
N PRO A 20 -10.80 -2.77 2.70
CA PRO A 20 -12.07 -2.55 2.04
C PRO A 20 -13.18 -2.26 3.05
N TRP A 21 -13.93 -1.20 2.80
CA TRP A 21 -15.13 -0.82 3.52
C TRP A 21 -16.38 -1.14 2.70
N LYS A 22 -17.31 -1.92 3.28
CA LYS A 22 -18.62 -2.18 2.68
C LYS A 22 -19.53 -0.99 2.92
N ASN A 23 -20.13 -0.46 1.85
CA ASN A 23 -21.08 0.65 1.99
C ASN A 23 -22.44 0.13 2.46
N SER A 24 -22.87 0.58 3.65
CA SER A 24 -24.14 0.20 4.25
C SER A 24 -25.37 0.79 3.52
N GLN A 25 -25.20 1.89 2.79
CA GLN A 25 -26.26 2.56 2.04
C GLN A 25 -26.37 2.07 0.58
N LYS A 26 -25.30 1.48 0.04
CA LYS A 26 -25.25 0.90 -1.31
C LYS A 26 -24.74 -0.54 -1.24
N PRO A 27 -25.63 -1.52 -0.97
CA PRO A 27 -25.28 -2.93 -0.90
C PRO A 27 -24.50 -3.37 -2.15
N GLY A 28 -23.45 -4.17 -1.94
CA GLY A 28 -22.59 -4.67 -3.03
C GLY A 28 -21.46 -3.72 -3.46
N LYS A 29 -21.39 -2.48 -2.94
CA LYS A 29 -20.25 -1.59 -3.21
C LYS A 29 -19.20 -1.66 -2.10
N TYR A 30 -17.95 -1.83 -2.51
CA TYR A 30 -16.77 -1.84 -1.66
C TYR A 30 -15.90 -0.64 -1.97
N TYR A 31 -15.33 -0.03 -0.93
CA TYR A 31 -14.51 1.18 -1.04
C TYR A 31 -13.15 0.93 -0.43
N GLN A 32 -12.10 1.36 -1.11
CA GLN A 32 -10.73 1.36 -0.62
C GLN A 32 -10.17 2.78 -0.77
N MET A 33 -9.34 3.20 0.18
CA MET A 33 -8.81 4.56 0.23
C MET A 33 -7.31 4.51 0.38
N ILE A 34 -6.61 5.26 -0.48
CA ILE A 34 -5.15 5.35 -0.47
C ILE A 34 -4.79 6.83 -0.46
N PHE A 35 -3.86 7.22 0.41
CA PHE A 35 -3.33 8.58 0.44
C PHE A 35 -2.34 8.79 -0.71
N GLN A 36 -2.55 9.86 -1.47
CA GLN A 36 -1.59 10.31 -2.46
C GLN A 36 -0.58 11.23 -1.78
N CYS A 37 0.69 10.88 -1.92
CA CYS A 37 1.79 11.65 -1.33
C CYS A 37 2.87 11.96 -2.36
N ARG A 38 3.62 13.03 -2.11
CA ARG A 38 4.91 13.31 -2.74
C ARG A 38 6.00 13.10 -1.70
N VAL A 39 7.13 12.57 -2.13
CA VAL A 39 8.27 12.29 -1.27
C VAL A 39 9.46 13.09 -1.77
N ASN A 40 10.21 13.70 -0.86
CA ASN A 40 11.50 14.30 -1.18
C ASN A 40 12.46 13.17 -1.66
N PRO A 41 12.94 13.19 -2.91
CA PRO A 41 13.79 12.12 -3.42
C PRO A 41 15.11 11.98 -2.65
N GLU A 42 15.60 13.05 -2.01
CA GLU A 42 16.86 13.01 -1.24
C GLU A 42 16.82 12.08 -0.04
N VAL A 43 15.62 11.77 0.49
CA VAL A 43 15.46 10.83 1.61
C VAL A 43 15.20 9.38 1.16
N LEU A 44 15.05 9.15 -0.14
CA LEU A 44 14.84 7.83 -0.73
C LEU A 44 16.17 7.21 -1.14
N THR A 45 16.97 6.80 -0.15
CA THR A 45 18.21 6.08 -0.40
C THR A 45 17.96 4.60 -0.74
N ALA A 46 18.87 3.95 -1.47
CA ALA A 46 18.72 2.56 -1.90
C ALA A 46 18.54 1.57 -0.73
N ASP A 47 19.03 1.90 0.48
CA ASP A 47 18.81 1.08 1.67
C ASP A 47 17.39 1.17 2.23
N LYS A 48 16.63 2.21 1.86
CA LYS A 48 15.24 2.51 2.26
C LYS A 48 14.20 2.01 1.25
N ILE A 49 14.64 1.67 0.03
CA ILE A 49 13.82 1.03 -1.00
C ILE A 49 14.09 -0.47 -0.93
N LYS A 50 13.26 -1.20 -0.17
CA LYS A 50 13.43 -2.63 0.06
C LYS A 50 12.10 -3.29 0.36
N SER A 51 11.93 -4.50 -0.14
CA SER A 51 10.79 -5.39 0.13
C SER A 51 10.79 -5.97 1.57
N GLN A 52 10.97 -5.13 2.60
CA GLN A 52 11.12 -5.59 3.99
C GLN A 52 9.82 -6.15 4.58
N THR A 53 8.69 -5.56 4.23
CA THR A 53 7.37 -5.99 4.69
C THR A 53 6.62 -6.80 3.64
N LEU A 54 7.18 -6.91 2.44
CA LEU A 54 6.72 -7.76 1.38
C LEU A 54 6.95 -9.24 1.71
N ARG A 55 5.90 -9.90 2.20
CA ARG A 55 5.87 -11.33 2.47
C ARG A 55 5.23 -12.09 1.31
N CYS A 56 5.64 -11.82 0.08
CA CYS A 56 5.15 -12.47 -1.13
C CYS A 56 6.28 -13.28 -1.79
N PRO A 57 6.02 -14.49 -2.33
CA PRO A 57 7.04 -15.25 -3.05
C PRO A 57 7.62 -14.46 -4.23
N LYS A 58 8.94 -14.57 -4.44
CA LYS A 58 9.66 -13.80 -5.48
C LYS A 58 9.16 -14.03 -6.91
N TYR A 59 8.51 -15.17 -7.19
CA TYR A 59 7.98 -15.51 -8.51
C TYR A 59 6.60 -14.88 -8.78
N ILE A 60 5.93 -14.31 -7.77
CA ILE A 60 4.68 -13.59 -7.94
C ILE A 60 5.00 -12.13 -8.25
N ARG A 61 4.56 -11.65 -9.41
CA ARG A 61 4.65 -10.24 -9.77
C ARG A 61 3.48 -9.47 -9.18
N ILE A 62 3.75 -8.38 -8.47
CA ILE A 62 2.72 -7.58 -7.79
C ILE A 62 2.22 -6.43 -8.66
N ASP A 63 3.14 -5.74 -9.33
CA ASP A 63 2.84 -4.63 -10.22
C ASP A 63 3.75 -4.73 -11.43
N GLU A 64 3.22 -4.57 -12.65
CA GLU A 64 4.01 -4.68 -13.86
C GLU A 64 5.08 -3.59 -13.97
N HIS A 65 4.86 -2.42 -13.36
CA HIS A 65 5.73 -1.25 -13.51
C HIS A 65 6.87 -1.18 -12.50
N PHE A 66 6.83 -1.96 -11.41
CA PHE A 66 7.80 -1.87 -10.32
C PHE A 66 8.32 -3.26 -9.94
N ALA A 67 9.64 -3.39 -9.77
CA ALA A 67 10.19 -4.62 -9.22
C ALA A 67 9.75 -4.81 -7.77
N ASN A 68 9.60 -6.07 -7.34
CA ASN A 68 9.12 -6.38 -6.00
C ASN A 68 10.05 -5.82 -4.90
N ASP A 69 11.36 -5.74 -5.18
CA ASP A 69 12.37 -5.13 -4.31
C ASP A 69 12.35 -3.59 -4.31
N GLU A 70 11.67 -2.96 -5.28
CA GLU A 70 11.55 -1.51 -5.43
C GLU A 70 10.19 -0.95 -4.95
N ILE A 71 9.25 -1.84 -4.62
CA ILE A 71 7.85 -1.47 -4.39
C ILE A 71 7.58 -0.90 -3.00
N GLU A 72 8.51 -1.05 -2.05
CA GLU A 72 8.35 -0.61 -0.66
C GLU A 72 9.39 0.44 -0.30
N TRP A 73 8.92 1.62 0.11
CA TRP A 73 9.74 2.74 0.54
C TRP A 73 9.51 3.00 2.02
N ILE A 74 10.58 2.94 2.81
CA ILE A 74 10.51 3.01 4.26
C ILE A 74 11.21 4.27 4.71
N ILE A 75 10.45 5.23 5.21
CA ILE A 75 10.98 6.53 5.65
C ILE A 75 10.88 6.60 7.16
N ASP A 76 12.01 6.85 7.81
CA ASP A 76 12.04 7.13 9.23
C ASP A 76 11.63 8.59 9.45
N SER A 77 10.77 8.83 10.44
CA SER A 77 10.42 10.19 10.89
C SER A 77 11.52 10.82 11.76
N GLY A 78 12.54 10.05 12.14
CA GLY A 78 13.62 10.53 13.02
C GLY A 78 13.27 10.41 14.50
N ASP A 79 14.29 10.57 15.34
CA ASP A 79 14.14 10.51 16.80
C ASP A 79 13.39 11.76 17.29
N ASN A 80 12.27 11.55 18.00
CA ASN A 80 11.39 12.56 18.62
C ASN A 80 10.30 13.21 17.75
N GLU A 81 10.04 12.73 16.53
CA GLU A 81 8.92 13.24 15.74
C GLU A 81 7.69 12.34 15.79
N ASN A 82 6.57 12.91 16.26
CA ASN A 82 5.24 12.29 16.21
C ASN A 82 4.52 12.54 14.88
N PHE A 83 5.14 13.31 13.98
CA PHE A 83 4.50 13.81 12.78
C PHE A 83 5.35 13.50 11.54
N ILE A 84 4.69 13.62 10.39
CA ILE A 84 5.32 13.49 9.09
C ILE A 84 6.13 14.78 8.85
N THR A 85 7.45 14.64 8.67
CA THR A 85 8.37 15.74 8.32
C THR A 85 8.06 16.32 6.94
N ASP A 86 8.68 17.45 6.60
CA ASP A 86 8.65 18.10 5.27
C ASP A 86 9.07 17.19 4.09
N ASN A 87 9.56 15.98 4.38
CA ASN A 87 9.95 15.01 3.38
C ASN A 87 8.78 14.26 2.73
N ILE A 88 7.58 14.30 3.32
CA ILE A 88 6.39 13.66 2.74
C ILE A 88 5.23 14.64 2.78
N ILE A 89 4.68 14.96 1.62
CA ILE A 89 3.51 15.83 1.48
C ILE A 89 2.33 14.98 1.03
N CYS A 90 1.36 14.74 1.92
CA CYS A 90 0.07 14.17 1.53
C CYS A 90 -0.77 15.26 0.86
N TYR A 91 -1.20 15.03 -0.38
CA TYR A 91 -1.89 16.05 -1.18
C TYR A 91 -3.25 15.60 -1.71
N GLY A 92 -3.62 14.33 -1.51
CA GLY A 92 -4.85 13.81 -2.05
C GLY A 92 -5.24 12.45 -1.49
N ILE A 93 -6.44 12.02 -1.87
CA ILE A 93 -6.99 10.71 -1.54
C ILE A 93 -7.48 10.10 -2.84
N MET A 94 -7.02 8.89 -3.13
CA MET A 94 -7.58 8.07 -4.20
C MET A 94 -8.58 7.09 -3.59
N ILE A 95 -9.78 7.04 -4.16
CA ILE A 95 -10.84 6.12 -3.74
C ILE A 95 -11.05 5.11 -4.87
N ARG A 96 -10.85 3.82 -4.58
CA ARG A 96 -11.23 2.72 -5.46
C ARG A 96 -12.60 2.21 -5.04
N VAL A 97 -13.52 2.15 -6.01
CA VAL A 97 -14.87 1.62 -5.81
C VAL A 97 -15.01 0.32 -6.59
N CYS A 98 -15.41 -0.74 -5.91
CA CYS A 98 -15.56 -2.07 -6.50
C CYS A 98 -16.99 -2.59 -6.29
N ASP A 99 -17.46 -3.38 -7.24
CA ASP A 99 -18.81 -3.97 -7.24
C ASP A 99 -18.86 -5.36 -6.57
N ARG A 100 -17.71 -5.82 -6.10
CA ARG A 100 -17.46 -7.05 -5.36
C ARG A 100 -16.29 -6.84 -4.43
N ASP A 101 -16.05 -7.80 -3.54
CA ASP A 101 -14.92 -7.74 -2.62
C ASP A 101 -13.62 -7.58 -3.42
N PRO A 102 -12.79 -6.55 -3.13
CA PRO A 102 -11.54 -6.34 -3.87
C PRO A 102 -10.60 -7.54 -3.87
N TYR A 103 -10.68 -8.42 -2.87
CA TYR A 103 -9.92 -9.67 -2.82
C TYR A 103 -10.23 -10.62 -3.99
N GLU A 104 -11.43 -10.51 -4.58
CA GLU A 104 -11.91 -11.37 -5.67
C GLU A 104 -11.59 -10.81 -7.06
N LEU A 105 -10.88 -9.67 -7.12
CA LEU A 105 -10.52 -9.04 -8.38
C LEU A 105 -9.24 -9.68 -8.95
N PRO A 106 -9.13 -9.86 -10.28
CA PRO A 106 -7.93 -10.43 -10.90
C PRO A 106 -6.65 -9.69 -10.52
N GLU A 107 -6.67 -8.35 -10.49
CA GLU A 107 -5.52 -7.52 -10.09
C GLU A 107 -5.11 -7.69 -8.61
N SER A 108 -5.93 -8.38 -7.82
CA SER A 108 -5.72 -8.68 -6.41
C SER A 108 -5.40 -10.16 -6.16
N GLU A 109 -5.22 -10.96 -7.22
CA GLU A 109 -4.86 -12.39 -7.13
C GLU A 109 -3.60 -12.61 -6.27
N TRP A 110 -2.60 -11.73 -6.40
CA TRP A 110 -1.35 -11.85 -5.64
C TRP A 110 -1.55 -11.78 -4.11
N TRP A 111 -2.68 -11.24 -3.62
CA TRP A 111 -2.98 -11.13 -2.19
C TRP A 111 -3.07 -12.51 -1.53
N GLN A 112 -3.52 -13.51 -2.30
CA GLN A 112 -3.67 -14.90 -1.88
C GLN A 112 -2.33 -15.59 -1.60
N HIS A 113 -1.23 -15.02 -2.08
CA HIS A 113 0.13 -15.52 -1.88
C HIS A 113 0.87 -14.81 -0.74
N THR A 114 0.18 -13.99 0.04
CA THR A 114 0.75 -13.35 1.24
C THR A 114 0.25 -14.07 2.50
N PRO A 115 1.03 -14.07 3.60
CA PRO A 115 0.62 -14.68 4.86
C PRO A 115 -0.46 -13.88 5.60
N TYR A 116 -1.01 -12.83 4.99
CA TYR A 116 -2.05 -11.98 5.55
C TYR A 116 -3.42 -12.35 4.96
N PRO A 117 -4.08 -13.42 5.44
CA PRO A 117 -5.45 -13.71 5.06
C PRO A 117 -6.37 -12.53 5.45
N ARG A 118 -7.58 -12.50 4.89
CA ARG A 118 -8.63 -11.47 5.10
C ARG A 118 -8.86 -11.09 6.59
N ASP A 119 -8.40 -11.92 7.53
CA ASP A 119 -8.78 -11.94 8.93
C ASP A 119 -7.70 -11.46 9.93
N TYR A 120 -6.71 -10.65 9.52
CA TYR A 120 -5.94 -9.91 10.53
C TYR A 120 -6.81 -8.79 11.16
N GLN A 121 -7.59 -9.19 12.17
CA GLN A 121 -8.07 -8.40 13.31
C GLN A 121 -7.45 -8.96 14.58
#